data_AF-A0A8J4FSI3-F1
#
_entry.id   AF-A0A8J4FSI3-F1
#
_cell.length_a   1.000
_cell.length_b   1.000
_cell.length_c   1.000
_cell.angle_alpha   90.00
_cell.angle_beta   90.00
_cell.angle_gamma   90.00
#
_symmetry.space_group_name_H-M   'P 1'
#
loop_
_entity.id
_entity.type
_entity.pdbx_description
1 polymer ?
#
loop_
_entity_poly.entity_id
_entity_poly.type
_entity_poly.pdbx_seq_one_letter_code
_entity_poly.pdbx_strand_id
1 'polypeptide(L)'
;MATEGWQDFGQKVDLTARIREILLNYPEGTSILKEIVQNADDARATCIKFCLDCRHHGTGSLLAPAMAAFQGPALLAFNDGVFSDRDLESISRIGDSKKKEEEGKTGRFGVGFNSCYHLTDLPSFVSGRYLIIFDPHCRHLPNISSTNPGKRIDFIQYGDVATVYADQVAPYTGAFGCTLGAGGAGQKGPWPG
;
A
#
# COMPACT_ATOMS: atom_id res chain seq x y z
N MET A 1 11.96 -41.22 23.65
CA MET A 1 12.34 -39.99 22.92
C MET A 1 12.17 -38.84 23.89
N ALA A 2 13.26 -38.18 24.28
CA ALA A 2 13.20 -37.05 25.19
C ALA A 2 12.53 -35.88 24.46
N THR A 3 11.38 -35.44 24.98
CA THR A 3 10.83 -34.11 24.65
C THR A 3 11.82 -33.10 25.20
N GLU A 4 12.54 -32.41 24.31
CA GLU A 4 13.44 -31.32 24.70
C GLU A 4 12.69 -30.31 25.57
N GLY A 5 13.20 -30.05 26.77
CA GLY A 5 12.57 -29.19 27.79
C GLY A 5 12.75 -27.70 27.52
N TRP A 6 12.84 -27.29 26.25
CA TRP A 6 13.14 -25.92 25.85
C TRP A 6 12.05 -25.42 24.89
N GLN A 7 11.62 -24.17 25.08
CA GLN A 7 10.64 -23.51 24.24
C GLN A 7 11.26 -22.27 23.59
N ASP A 8 10.96 -22.05 22.32
CA ASP A 8 11.34 -20.82 21.62
C ASP A 8 10.76 -19.59 22.35
N PHE A 9 11.64 -18.66 22.71
CA PHE A 9 11.28 -17.42 23.40
C PHE A 9 12.05 -16.25 22.80
N GLY A 10 11.38 -15.11 22.61
CA GLY A 10 12.00 -13.93 22.01
C GLY A 10 11.07 -12.72 22.05
N GLN A 11 11.66 -11.54 21.93
CA GLN A 11 10.92 -10.28 21.86
C GLN A 11 10.22 -10.15 20.51
N LYS A 12 9.02 -9.56 20.51
CA LYS A 12 8.24 -9.27 19.31
C LYS A 12 7.91 -7.78 19.27
N VAL A 13 7.91 -7.21 18.08
CA VAL A 13 7.45 -5.84 17.85
C VAL A 13 6.03 -5.92 17.30
N ASP A 14 5.08 -5.25 17.97
CA ASP A 14 3.73 -5.08 17.45
C ASP A 14 3.72 -3.96 16.41
N LEU A 15 3.34 -4.31 15.18
CA LEU A 15 3.30 -3.37 14.06
C LEU A 15 2.36 -2.19 14.34
N THR A 16 1.19 -2.46 14.93
CA THR A 16 0.18 -1.43 15.19
C THR A 16 0.64 -0.49 16.30
N ALA A 17 1.33 -1.01 17.32
CA ALA A 17 1.97 -0.19 18.34
C ALA A 17 3.06 0.70 17.72
N ARG A 18 3.86 0.16 16.80
CA ARG A 18 4.90 0.92 16.11
C ARG A 18 4.33 2.02 15.21
N ILE A 19 3.25 1.74 14.47
CA ILE A 19 2.55 2.75 13.67
C ILE A 19 2.02 3.85 14.59
N ARG A 20 1.36 3.49 15.70
CA ARG A 20 0.89 4.46 16.69
C ARG A 20 2.00 5.38 17.20
N GLU A 21 3.17 4.84 17.53
CA GLU A 21 4.33 5.65 17.93
C GLU A 21 4.78 6.61 16.83
N ILE A 22 4.76 6.18 15.56
CA ILE A 22 5.09 7.05 14.43
C ILE A 22 4.08 8.21 14.35
N LEU A 23 2.78 7.91 14.38
CA LEU A 23 1.71 8.91 14.28
C LEU A 23 1.76 9.92 15.44
N LEU A 24 2.09 9.47 16.66
CA LEU A 24 2.26 10.38 17.81
C LEU A 24 3.43 11.36 17.65
N ASN A 25 4.49 10.95 16.94
CA ASN A 25 5.65 11.80 16.67
C ASN A 25 5.48 12.67 15.40
N TYR A 26 4.41 12.45 14.63
CA TYR A 26 4.08 13.16 13.40
C TYR A 26 2.65 13.72 13.51
N PRO A 27 2.41 14.76 14.32
CA PRO A 27 1.06 15.26 14.56
C PRO A 27 0.34 15.68 13.28
N GLU A 28 -0.99 15.50 13.29
CA GLU A 28 -1.89 15.69 12.15
C GLU A 28 -1.75 17.07 11.48
N GLY A 29 -1.79 17.08 10.14
CA GLY A 29 -1.79 18.31 9.34
C GLY A 29 -1.40 18.10 7.88
N THR A 30 -0.93 19.16 7.22
CA THR A 30 -0.43 19.13 5.82
C THR A 30 0.82 18.27 5.60
N SER A 31 1.38 17.67 6.66
CA SER A 31 2.54 16.78 6.60
C SER A 31 2.31 15.60 5.66
N ILE A 32 1.12 15.01 5.66
CA ILE A 32 0.81 13.83 4.82
C ILE A 32 1.03 14.14 3.33
N LEU A 33 0.51 15.28 2.86
CA LEU A 33 0.69 15.68 1.46
C LEU A 33 2.17 15.95 1.14
N LYS A 34 2.92 16.54 2.07
CA LYS A 34 4.37 16.78 1.90
C LYS A 34 5.16 15.47 1.84
N GLU A 35 4.84 14.50 2.68
CA GLU A 35 5.48 13.18 2.65
C GLU A 35 5.18 12.44 1.34
N ILE A 36 3.94 12.54 0.81
CA ILE A 36 3.60 11.96 -0.50
C ILE A 36 4.36 12.68 -1.64
N VAL A 37 4.48 14.00 -1.58
CA VAL A 37 5.30 14.78 -2.53
C VAL A 37 6.77 14.35 -2.46
N GLN A 38 7.31 14.17 -1.27
CA GLN A 38 8.69 13.73 -1.08
C GLN A 38 8.91 12.31 -1.61
N ASN A 39 7.96 11.39 -1.41
CA ASN A 39 8.02 10.05 -2.01
C ASN A 39 8.05 10.12 -3.56
N ALA A 40 7.31 11.05 -4.15
CA ALA A 40 7.32 11.26 -5.60
C ALA A 40 8.68 11.82 -6.07
N ASP A 41 9.26 12.77 -5.34
CA ASP A 41 10.60 13.32 -5.62
C ASP A 41 11.70 12.24 -5.49
N ASP A 42 11.66 11.42 -4.44
CA ASP A 42 12.56 10.28 -4.24
C ASP A 42 12.45 9.23 -5.37
N ALA A 43 11.25 9.10 -5.97
CA ALA A 43 10.98 8.28 -7.14
C ALA A 43 11.33 8.98 -8.47
N ARG A 44 11.84 10.21 -8.43
CA ARG A 44 12.16 11.07 -9.59
C ARG A 44 10.95 11.32 -10.50
N ALA A 45 9.76 11.36 -9.92
CA ALA A 45 8.53 11.69 -10.61
C ALA A 45 8.60 13.14 -11.15
N THR A 46 8.03 13.37 -12.32
CA THR A 46 7.91 14.70 -12.93
C THR A 46 6.52 15.31 -12.70
N CYS A 47 5.55 14.48 -12.31
CA CYS A 47 4.18 14.88 -12.10
C CYS A 47 3.66 14.30 -10.78
N ILE A 48 2.94 15.11 -10.01
CA ILE A 48 2.13 14.66 -8.88
C ILE A 48 0.72 15.25 -8.97
N LYS A 49 -0.29 14.44 -8.66
CA LYS A 49 -1.70 14.82 -8.64
C LYS A 49 -2.36 14.31 -7.38
N PHE A 50 -3.22 15.14 -6.79
CA PHE A 50 -4.09 14.75 -5.68
C PHE A 50 -5.54 14.89 -6.11
N CYS A 51 -6.38 13.94 -5.71
CA CYS A 51 -7.81 13.97 -5.97
C CYS A 51 -8.56 13.52 -4.72
N LEU A 52 -9.47 14.35 -4.24
CA LEU A 52 -10.49 13.89 -3.32
C LEU A 52 -11.58 13.22 -4.15
N ASP A 53 -11.54 11.89 -4.17
CA ASP A 53 -12.52 11.08 -4.88
C ASP A 53 -13.71 10.82 -3.96
N CYS A 54 -14.88 11.37 -4.32
CA CYS A 54 -16.11 11.23 -3.55
C CYS A 54 -17.00 10.07 -4.06
N ARG A 55 -16.51 9.25 -4.99
CA ARG A 55 -17.26 8.10 -5.51
C ARG A 55 -17.51 7.07 -4.40
N HIS A 56 -18.56 6.28 -4.60
CA HIS A 56 -18.84 5.07 -3.84
C HIS A 56 -18.89 3.91 -4.82
N HIS A 57 -18.30 2.80 -4.44
CA HIS A 57 -18.15 1.62 -5.28
C HIS A 57 -18.98 0.45 -4.76
N GLY A 58 -19.22 -0.54 -5.62
CA GLY A 58 -19.93 -1.75 -5.22
C GLY A 58 -19.16 -2.56 -4.17
N THR A 59 -19.85 -3.54 -3.57
CA THR A 59 -19.31 -4.37 -2.49
C THR A 59 -19.65 -5.86 -2.66
N GLY A 60 -20.11 -6.28 -3.84
CA GLY A 60 -20.55 -7.64 -4.13
C GLY A 60 -19.41 -8.60 -4.50
N SER A 61 -18.31 -8.08 -5.04
CA SER A 61 -17.16 -8.84 -5.55
C SER A 61 -15.85 -8.34 -4.95
N LEU A 62 -15.73 -8.42 -3.62
CA LEU A 62 -14.55 -7.98 -2.85
C LEU A 62 -13.65 -9.16 -2.47
N LEU A 63 -12.39 -8.89 -2.11
CA LEU A 63 -11.48 -9.92 -1.61
C LEU A 63 -11.99 -10.56 -0.31
N ALA A 64 -12.66 -9.77 0.53
CA ALA A 64 -13.35 -10.23 1.72
C ALA A 64 -14.50 -9.26 2.07
N PRO A 65 -15.55 -9.70 2.79
CA PRO A 65 -16.66 -8.83 3.17
C PRO A 65 -16.25 -7.59 3.97
N ALA A 66 -15.21 -7.72 4.81
CA ALA A 66 -14.69 -6.62 5.63
C ALA A 66 -14.08 -5.46 4.80
N MET A 67 -13.75 -5.69 3.53
CA MET A 67 -13.27 -4.63 2.61
C MET A 67 -14.37 -3.64 2.23
N ALA A 68 -15.65 -3.95 2.46
CA ALA A 68 -16.76 -3.08 2.08
C ALA A 68 -16.69 -1.68 2.72
N ALA A 69 -16.10 -1.57 3.92
CA ALA A 69 -15.89 -0.30 4.59
C ALA A 69 -14.94 0.65 3.85
N PHE A 70 -14.13 0.14 2.90
CA PHE A 70 -13.11 0.89 2.16
C PHE A 70 -13.49 1.17 0.70
N GLN A 71 -14.78 0.99 0.35
CA GLN A 71 -15.32 1.24 -1.01
C GLN A 71 -15.97 2.62 -1.15
N GLY A 72 -15.82 3.49 -0.16
CA GLY A 72 -16.35 4.86 -0.15
C GLY A 72 -15.33 5.91 -0.64
N PRO A 73 -15.55 7.19 -0.29
CA PRO A 73 -14.67 8.30 -0.65
C PRO A 73 -13.22 8.09 -0.19
N ALA A 74 -12.27 8.55 -0.99
CA ALA A 74 -10.84 8.38 -0.74
C ALA A 74 -10.01 9.59 -1.19
N LEU A 75 -8.88 9.81 -0.52
CA LEU A 75 -7.84 10.69 -1.05
C LEU A 75 -6.95 9.85 -1.98
N LEU A 76 -7.01 10.15 -3.28
CA LEU A 76 -6.12 9.56 -4.26
C LEU A 76 -4.91 10.44 -4.47
N ALA A 77 -3.74 9.82 -4.54
CA ALA A 77 -2.49 10.45 -4.92
C ALA A 77 -1.85 9.68 -6.07
N PHE A 78 -1.39 10.40 -7.09
CA PHE A 78 -0.72 9.86 -8.26
C PHE A 78 0.61 10.56 -8.46
N ASN A 79 1.63 9.79 -8.81
CA ASN A 79 2.85 10.30 -9.43
C ASN A 79 3.26 9.37 -10.58
N ASP A 80 4.01 9.89 -11.54
CA ASP A 80 4.49 9.15 -12.71
C ASP A 80 5.78 8.35 -12.47
N GLY A 81 6.25 8.29 -11.21
CA GLY A 81 7.28 7.36 -10.78
C GLY A 81 6.73 5.94 -10.62
N VAL A 82 7.60 4.94 -10.82
CA VAL A 82 7.25 3.52 -10.64
C VAL A 82 8.15 2.92 -9.58
N PHE A 83 7.56 2.28 -8.56
CA PHE A 83 8.31 1.57 -7.54
C PHE A 83 9.14 0.44 -8.16
N SER A 84 10.42 0.38 -7.80
CA SER A 84 11.26 -0.79 -8.03
C SER A 84 10.97 -1.89 -7.00
N ASP A 85 11.43 -3.12 -7.25
CA ASP A 85 11.33 -4.21 -6.27
C ASP A 85 11.97 -3.84 -4.92
N ARG A 86 13.06 -3.07 -4.97
CA ARG A 86 13.73 -2.56 -3.78
C ARG A 86 12.88 -1.54 -3.02
N ASP A 87 12.13 -0.69 -3.72
CA ASP A 87 11.22 0.26 -3.08
C ASP A 87 10.04 -0.49 -2.44
N LEU A 88 9.53 -1.55 -3.09
CA LEU A 88 8.49 -2.43 -2.54
C LEU A 88 8.95 -3.19 -1.29
N GLU A 89 10.19 -3.69 -1.27
CA GLU A 89 10.78 -4.29 -0.08
C GLU A 89 11.01 -3.26 1.04
N SER A 90 11.37 -2.03 0.68
CA SER A 90 11.65 -0.97 1.66
C SER A 90 10.35 -0.48 2.31
N ILE A 91 9.29 -0.29 1.53
CA ILE A 91 8.00 0.20 2.04
C ILE A 91 7.28 -0.82 2.93
N SER A 92 7.55 -2.13 2.76
CA SER A 92 6.99 -3.17 3.61
C SER A 92 7.69 -3.30 4.98
N ARG A 93 8.82 -2.62 5.20
CA ARG A 93 9.60 -2.71 6.44
C ARG A 93 9.47 -1.43 7.26
N ILE A 94 8.59 -1.47 8.26
CA ILE A 94 8.45 -0.34 9.18
C ILE A 94 9.64 -0.30 10.16
N GLY A 95 10.40 0.80 10.14
CA GLY A 95 11.45 1.07 11.14
C GLY A 95 12.81 0.44 10.87
N ASP A 96 12.97 -0.34 9.80
CA ASP A 96 14.27 -0.88 9.37
C ASP A 96 15.02 0.21 8.57
N SER A 97 15.40 1.29 9.26
CA SER A 97 16.18 2.40 8.71
C SER A 97 17.65 1.98 8.52
N LYS A 98 17.90 0.88 7.79
CA LYS A 98 19.25 0.48 7.36
C LYS A 98 19.84 1.37 6.27
N LYS A 99 19.08 2.32 5.75
CA LYS A 99 19.54 3.30 4.76
C LYS A 99 19.93 4.63 5.41
N LYS A 100 20.94 4.61 6.27
CA LYS A 100 21.72 5.82 6.61
C LYS A 100 22.79 6.14 5.55
N GLU A 101 22.96 5.28 4.53
CA GLU A 101 24.11 5.33 3.61
C GLU A 101 23.75 5.63 2.14
N GLU A 102 22.47 5.82 1.78
CA GLU A 102 22.13 6.27 0.41
C GLU A 102 22.10 7.80 0.35
N GLU A 103 23.27 8.40 0.11
CA GLU A 103 23.41 9.81 -0.23
C GLU A 103 22.45 10.16 -1.39
N GLY A 104 21.47 11.03 -1.10
CA GLY A 104 20.51 11.54 -2.10
C GLY A 104 19.04 11.18 -1.86
N LYS A 105 18.73 10.33 -0.87
CA LYS A 105 17.36 10.06 -0.44
C LYS A 105 17.16 10.63 0.96
N THR A 106 16.59 11.84 1.05
CA THR A 106 16.49 12.62 2.30
C THR A 106 15.43 12.10 3.28
N GLY A 107 14.67 11.06 2.91
CA GLY A 107 13.62 10.46 3.74
C GLY A 107 14.06 9.22 4.51
N ARG A 108 13.62 9.10 5.77
CA ARG A 108 13.64 7.85 6.53
C ARG A 108 12.61 6.91 5.88
N PHE A 109 13.05 6.09 4.93
CA PHE A 109 12.19 5.18 4.15
C PHE A 109 11.14 4.47 5.03
N GLY A 110 9.88 4.56 4.62
CA GLY A 110 8.74 3.95 5.31
C GLY A 110 8.08 4.81 6.37
N VAL A 111 8.71 5.86 6.91
CA VAL A 111 8.05 6.77 7.87
C VAL A 111 7.03 7.67 7.18
N GLY A 112 7.39 8.24 6.02
CA GLY A 112 6.51 9.12 5.27
C GLY A 112 5.23 8.44 4.79
N PHE A 113 5.34 7.18 4.32
CA PHE A 113 4.16 6.41 3.92
C PHE A 113 3.24 6.07 5.11
N ASN A 114 3.79 5.82 6.29
CA ASN A 114 2.98 5.54 7.48
C ASN A 114 2.12 6.73 7.91
N SER A 115 2.41 7.95 7.46
CA SER A 115 1.53 9.10 7.69
C SER A 115 0.13 8.92 7.08
N CYS A 116 -0.02 8.06 6.06
CA CYS A 116 -1.32 7.69 5.50
C CYS A 116 -2.27 7.07 6.54
N TYR A 117 -1.74 6.48 7.62
CA TYR A 117 -2.56 5.91 8.70
C TYR A 117 -3.27 6.97 9.56
N HIS A 118 -3.00 8.27 9.37
CA HIS A 118 -3.88 9.33 9.89
C HIS A 118 -5.21 9.43 9.13
N LEU A 119 -5.26 8.93 7.89
CA LEU A 119 -6.43 9.06 7.02
C LEU A 119 -7.17 7.75 6.81
N THR A 120 -6.47 6.60 6.86
CA THR A 120 -7.05 5.30 6.54
C THR A 120 -6.34 4.16 7.26
N ASP A 121 -7.09 3.14 7.66
CA ASP A 121 -6.54 1.89 8.19
C ASP A 121 -6.02 0.95 7.08
N LEU A 122 -6.44 1.15 5.82
CA LEU A 122 -6.06 0.34 4.66
C LEU A 122 -5.46 1.20 3.52
N PRO A 123 -4.26 1.76 3.70
CA PRO A 123 -3.58 2.40 2.59
C PRO A 123 -3.25 1.36 1.50
N SER A 124 -3.46 1.75 0.26
CA SER A 124 -3.23 0.90 -0.91
C SER A 124 -2.69 1.72 -2.08
N PHE A 125 -1.98 1.06 -2.98
CA PHE A 125 -1.45 1.68 -4.18
C PHE A 125 -1.28 0.69 -5.33
N VAL A 126 -1.30 1.23 -6.55
CA VAL A 126 -0.98 0.50 -7.77
C VAL A 126 0.34 1.05 -8.31
N SER A 127 1.33 0.18 -8.52
CA SER A 127 2.60 0.54 -9.15
C SER A 127 3.11 -0.60 -10.01
N GLY A 128 3.48 -0.30 -11.26
CA GLY A 128 3.82 -1.32 -12.24
C GLY A 128 2.72 -2.37 -12.32
N ARG A 129 3.05 -3.64 -12.17
CA ARG A 129 2.07 -4.74 -12.28
C ARG A 129 1.36 -5.12 -10.98
N TYR A 130 1.61 -4.39 -9.89
CA TYR A 130 1.16 -4.79 -8.56
C TYR A 130 0.11 -3.83 -8.00
N LEU A 131 -0.95 -4.42 -7.44
CA LEU A 131 -1.80 -3.77 -6.43
C LEU A 131 -1.29 -4.21 -5.06
N ILE A 132 -0.94 -3.24 -4.21
CA ILE A 132 -0.50 -3.45 -2.83
C ILE A 132 -1.55 -2.87 -1.90
N ILE A 133 -1.94 -3.64 -0.88
CA ILE A 133 -2.86 -3.22 0.18
C ILE A 133 -2.26 -3.61 1.52
N PHE A 134 -2.09 -2.67 2.44
CA PHE A 134 -1.64 -2.95 3.80
C PHE A 134 -2.82 -3.00 4.76
N ASP A 135 -2.81 -3.97 5.67
CA ASP A 135 -3.80 -4.14 6.73
C ASP A 135 -3.07 -4.52 8.02
N PRO A 136 -2.45 -3.53 8.71
CA PRO A 136 -1.62 -3.77 9.88
C PRO A 136 -2.41 -4.43 11.03
N HIS A 137 -3.74 -4.29 11.04
CA HIS A 137 -4.62 -4.91 12.02
C HIS A 137 -4.97 -6.37 11.68
N CYS A 138 -4.71 -6.84 10.45
CA CYS A 138 -5.08 -8.19 9.98
C CYS A 138 -6.58 -8.49 10.16
N ARG A 139 -7.45 -7.52 9.87
CA ARG A 139 -8.91 -7.64 10.10
C ARG A 139 -9.74 -7.65 8.82
N HIS A 140 -9.18 -7.15 7.72
CA HIS A 140 -9.95 -6.80 6.52
C HIS A 140 -9.54 -7.66 5.34
N LEU A 141 -8.24 -7.93 5.17
CA LEU A 141 -7.74 -8.76 4.07
C LEU A 141 -7.79 -10.25 4.43
N PRO A 142 -8.12 -11.13 3.45
CA PRO A 142 -8.09 -12.57 3.66
C PRO A 142 -6.67 -13.13 3.59
N ASN A 143 -6.41 -14.18 4.37
CA ASN A 143 -5.19 -15.00 4.32
C ASN A 143 -3.88 -14.21 4.51
N ILE A 144 -3.90 -13.26 5.45
CA ILE A 144 -2.71 -12.52 5.91
C ILE A 144 -2.43 -12.84 7.38
N SER A 145 -1.25 -12.45 7.87
CA SER A 145 -0.83 -12.66 9.26
C SER A 145 -0.10 -11.43 9.79
N SER A 146 0.11 -11.36 11.10
CA SER A 146 0.89 -10.28 11.71
C SER A 146 2.35 -10.23 11.20
N THR A 147 2.87 -11.30 10.61
CA THR A 147 4.20 -11.34 9.99
C THR A 147 4.20 -10.84 8.54
N ASN A 148 3.05 -10.91 7.85
CA ASN A 148 2.86 -10.38 6.50
C ASN A 148 1.47 -9.69 6.41
N PRO A 149 1.30 -8.50 7.01
CA PRO A 149 0.00 -7.86 7.20
C PRO A 149 -0.40 -7.02 5.98
N GLY A 150 -0.45 -7.66 4.82
CA GLY A 150 -0.79 -7.02 3.56
C GLY A 150 -0.90 -8.01 2.40
N LYS A 151 -1.46 -7.54 1.29
CA LYS A 151 -1.59 -8.30 0.04
C LYS A 151 -0.79 -7.62 -1.06
N ARG A 152 -0.05 -8.42 -1.83
CA ARG A 152 0.50 -8.03 -3.14
C ARG A 152 -0.19 -8.88 -4.19
N ILE A 153 -0.80 -8.23 -5.17
CA ILE A 153 -1.55 -8.88 -6.24
C ILE A 153 -0.93 -8.51 -7.59
N ASP A 154 -0.45 -9.51 -8.32
CA ASP A 154 0.05 -9.34 -9.69
C ASP A 154 -1.10 -9.44 -10.69
N PHE A 155 -1.72 -8.31 -10.99
CA PHE A 155 -2.91 -8.28 -11.85
C PHE A 155 -2.61 -8.46 -13.33
N ILE A 156 -1.33 -8.41 -13.75
CA ILE A 156 -0.94 -8.74 -15.13
C ILE A 156 -0.84 -10.26 -15.29
N GLN A 157 -0.28 -10.96 -14.31
CA GLN A 157 -0.19 -12.42 -14.32
C GLN A 157 -1.57 -13.06 -14.08
N TYR A 158 -2.33 -12.51 -13.14
CA TYR A 158 -3.65 -12.99 -12.75
C TYR A 158 -4.72 -12.01 -13.26
N GLY A 159 -4.88 -11.94 -14.58
CA GLY A 159 -5.79 -10.98 -15.24
C GLY A 159 -7.27 -11.22 -14.94
N ASP A 160 -7.63 -12.42 -14.49
CA ASP A 160 -8.97 -12.78 -14.03
C ASP A 160 -9.35 -12.08 -12.71
N VAL A 161 -8.38 -11.66 -11.90
CA VAL A 161 -8.63 -10.92 -10.65
C VAL A 161 -9.54 -9.72 -10.87
N ALA A 162 -9.34 -8.98 -11.97
CA ALA A 162 -10.18 -7.84 -12.32
C ALA A 162 -11.65 -8.21 -12.59
N THR A 163 -11.89 -9.42 -13.10
CA THR A 163 -13.24 -9.91 -13.40
C THR A 163 -13.89 -10.56 -12.18
N VAL A 164 -13.12 -11.32 -11.40
CA VAL A 164 -13.61 -12.03 -10.21
C VAL A 164 -13.87 -11.07 -9.05
N TYR A 165 -13.01 -10.06 -8.90
CA TYR A 165 -13.08 -9.06 -7.84
C TYR A 165 -13.32 -7.66 -8.41
N ALA A 166 -14.31 -7.53 -9.30
CA ALA A 166 -14.59 -6.31 -10.05
C ALA A 166 -14.82 -5.09 -9.14
N ASP A 167 -15.57 -5.26 -8.06
CA ASP A 167 -15.80 -4.21 -7.08
C ASP A 167 -14.52 -3.82 -6.34
N GLN A 168 -13.65 -4.79 -6.02
CA GLN A 168 -12.38 -4.51 -5.34
C GLN A 168 -11.47 -3.60 -6.16
N VAL A 169 -11.47 -3.75 -7.49
CA VAL A 169 -10.59 -3.00 -8.39
C VAL A 169 -11.21 -1.71 -8.92
N ALA A 170 -12.54 -1.57 -8.83
CA ALA A 170 -13.30 -0.43 -9.33
C ALA A 170 -12.79 0.95 -8.86
N PRO A 171 -12.28 1.15 -7.63
CA PRO A 171 -11.70 2.43 -7.21
C PRO A 171 -10.53 2.88 -8.08
N TYR A 172 -9.72 1.94 -8.57
CA TYR A 172 -8.51 2.22 -9.35
C TYR A 172 -8.78 2.35 -10.85
N THR A 173 -9.83 1.71 -11.37
CA THR A 173 -10.10 1.65 -12.81
C THR A 173 -10.32 3.05 -13.40
N GLY A 174 -9.47 3.43 -14.36
CA GLY A 174 -9.50 4.74 -15.01
C GLY A 174 -8.97 5.90 -14.16
N ALA A 175 -8.71 5.69 -12.86
CA ALA A 175 -8.16 6.73 -11.99
C ALA A 175 -6.78 7.16 -12.50
N PHE A 176 -6.65 8.44 -12.84
CA PHE A 176 -5.49 9.05 -13.49
C PHE A 176 -5.03 8.41 -14.82
N GLY A 177 -5.77 7.45 -15.38
CA GLY A 177 -5.42 6.64 -16.55
C GLY A 177 -5.02 5.18 -16.24
N CYS A 178 -5.18 4.74 -14.99
CA CYS A 178 -4.83 3.38 -14.55
C CYS A 178 -5.66 2.32 -15.29
N THR A 179 -4.97 1.33 -15.88
CA THR A 179 -5.61 0.23 -16.63
C THR A 179 -5.96 -0.99 -15.78
N LEU A 180 -5.73 -0.95 -14.46
CA LEU A 180 -6.22 -2.02 -13.57
C LEU A 180 -7.74 -2.15 -13.72
N GLY A 181 -8.22 -3.33 -14.11
CA GLY A 181 -9.64 -3.57 -14.38
C GLY A 181 -10.05 -3.42 -15.85
N ALA A 182 -9.21 -2.87 -16.72
CA ALA A 182 -9.44 -2.85 -18.16
C ALA A 182 -9.00 -4.21 -18.75
N GLY A 183 -9.96 -5.09 -19.07
CA GLY A 183 -9.72 -6.49 -19.46
C GLY A 183 -8.96 -6.71 -20.78
N GLY A 184 -7.69 -6.29 -20.88
CA GLY A 184 -6.83 -6.48 -22.05
C GLY A 184 -5.63 -7.40 -21.76
N ALA A 185 -5.67 -8.63 -22.26
CA ALA A 185 -4.49 -9.49 -22.34
C ALA A 185 -3.40 -8.80 -23.18
N GLY A 186 -2.23 -8.54 -22.59
CA GLY A 186 -1.06 -7.98 -23.29
C GLY A 186 -0.82 -6.47 -23.13
N GLN A 187 -1.54 -5.78 -22.24
CA GLN A 187 -1.22 -4.38 -21.94
C GLN A 187 0.02 -4.26 -21.03
N LYS A 188 0.98 -3.39 -21.44
CA LYS A 188 2.15 -3.00 -20.64
C LYS A 188 1.69 -2.18 -19.44
N GLY A 189 1.32 -2.85 -18.35
CA GLY A 189 1.04 -2.21 -17.07
C GLY A 189 -0.09 -1.16 -17.08
N PRO A 190 -0.34 -0.55 -15.92
CA PRO A 190 -1.42 0.41 -15.69
C PRO A 190 -1.21 1.77 -16.36
N TRP A 191 -0.04 2.01 -16.97
CA TRP A 191 0.35 3.30 -17.49
C TRP A 191 0.97 3.17 -18.89
N PRO A 192 0.41 3.83 -19.91
CA PRO A 192 1.13 4.09 -21.16
C PRO A 192 2.10 5.25 -20.91
N GLY A 193 3.18 4.96 -20.18
CA GLY A 193 4.41 5.76 -20.15
C GLY A 193 5.42 5.15 -21.10
#